data_AF-A0A7S2N4S7-F1
#
_entry.id   AF-A0A7S2N4S7-F1
#
_cell.length_a   1.000
_cell.length_b   1.000
_cell.length_c   1.000
_cell.angle_alpha   90.00
_cell.angle_beta   90.00
_cell.angle_gamma   90.00
#
_symmetry.space_group_name_H-M   'P 1'
#
loop_
_entity.id
_entity.type
_entity.pdbx_description
1 polymer ?
#
loop_
_entity_poly.entity_id
_entity_poly.type
_entity_poly.pdbx_seq_one_letter_code
_entity_poly.pdbx_strand_id
1 'polypeptide(L)'
;VTSSSRTTIPNATGSGRIAAELLKPTQFVPMLGTRIIARSLSAAKRPQRSPLQLRSFSSSSSSSSSAKPTFRERWGKLRSNGTPEIVFGVSLLGLLLIDQLLRDKQLDERQEAARRIQEVIAADEARLENELAEERKDILDRPALFRCIVRQVPPAMFDGQRCLTGVENGDVVDVIEESVGPNGSYNLCRYCGENEEQSNASVGWFPTSCLEKVGKKVSA
;
A
#
# COMPACT_ATOMS: atom_id res chain seq x y z
N VAL A 1 -33.42 -46.84 -44.71
CA VAL A 1 -32.64 -46.58 -45.95
C VAL A 1 -32.05 -45.18 -45.81
N THR A 2 -31.02 -44.99 -44.99
CA THR A 2 -29.58 -44.98 -45.35
C THR A 2 -29.21 -44.02 -46.48
N SER A 3 -28.59 -42.89 -46.12
CA SER A 3 -27.42 -42.36 -46.84
C SER A 3 -26.73 -41.25 -46.02
N SER A 4 -25.60 -41.63 -45.43
CA SER A 4 -24.59 -40.79 -44.80
C SER A 4 -23.75 -40.02 -45.83
N SER A 5 -23.22 -38.86 -45.44
CA SER A 5 -22.01 -38.22 -45.99
C SER A 5 -21.60 -37.14 -44.97
N ARG A 6 -20.79 -37.43 -43.93
CA ARG A 6 -19.32 -37.51 -43.87
C ARG A 6 -18.61 -36.34 -44.59
N THR A 7 -18.31 -35.28 -43.84
CA THR A 7 -17.38 -34.22 -44.24
C THR A 7 -16.30 -34.04 -43.18
N THR A 8 -15.10 -33.84 -43.70
CA THR A 8 -13.76 -34.07 -43.17
C THR A 8 -13.27 -32.94 -42.25
N ILE A 9 -12.51 -33.32 -41.21
CA ILE A 9 -11.73 -32.44 -40.34
C ILE A 9 -10.34 -32.25 -40.96
N PRO A 10 -9.79 -31.02 -41.01
CA PRO A 10 -8.35 -30.84 -41.05
C PRO A 10 -7.78 -30.54 -39.67
N ASN A 11 -6.78 -31.37 -39.36
CA ASN A 11 -5.84 -31.35 -38.25
C ASN A 11 -4.85 -30.19 -38.47
N ALA A 12 -4.62 -29.34 -37.47
CA ALA A 12 -3.55 -28.34 -37.49
C ALA A 12 -2.80 -28.36 -36.15
N THR A 13 -1.72 -29.14 -36.17
CA THR A 13 -0.67 -29.20 -35.16
C THR A 13 0.17 -27.92 -35.26
N GLY A 14 0.17 -27.10 -34.22
CA GLY A 14 0.95 -25.85 -34.16
C GLY A 14 1.71 -25.75 -32.84
N SER A 15 2.92 -26.29 -32.85
CA SER A 15 3.91 -26.22 -31.77
C SER A 15 4.75 -24.93 -31.90
N GLY A 16 4.84 -24.15 -30.83
CA GLY A 16 5.73 -22.99 -30.65
C GLY A 16 5.42 -22.39 -29.28
N ARG A 17 6.15 -22.61 -28.18
CA ARG A 17 7.54 -22.24 -27.83
C ARG A 17 7.86 -20.76 -28.07
N ILE A 18 8.29 -20.12 -26.96
CA ILE A 18 8.96 -18.81 -26.81
C ILE A 18 7.94 -17.64 -26.75
N ALA A 19 7.89 -16.72 -25.78
CA ALA A 19 8.92 -16.15 -24.92
C ALA A 19 8.34 -15.78 -23.54
N ALA A 20 9.17 -15.91 -22.50
CA ALA A 20 9.00 -15.20 -21.25
C ALA A 20 9.30 -13.71 -21.47
N GLU A 21 8.28 -12.86 -21.41
CA GLU A 21 8.49 -11.40 -21.38
C GLU A 21 8.66 -10.92 -19.94
N LEU A 22 9.92 -10.56 -19.67
CA LEU A 22 10.43 -9.62 -18.68
C LEU A 22 9.39 -8.80 -17.90
N LEU A 23 9.39 -9.02 -16.59
CA LEU A 23 9.04 -8.01 -15.61
C LEU A 23 9.90 -6.74 -15.82
N LYS A 24 9.26 -5.63 -16.17
CA LYS A 24 9.85 -4.29 -16.04
C LYS A 24 9.67 -3.82 -14.59
N PRO A 25 10.74 -3.50 -13.85
CA PRO A 25 10.60 -2.80 -12.59
C PRO A 25 10.22 -1.34 -12.86
N THR A 26 9.02 -0.98 -12.43
CA THR A 26 8.50 0.39 -12.43
C THR A 26 9.44 1.28 -11.62
N GLN A 27 10.10 2.22 -12.31
CA GLN A 27 10.98 3.20 -11.69
C GLN A 27 10.17 4.14 -10.82
N PHE A 28 10.43 4.09 -9.52
CA PHE A 28 9.92 5.01 -8.51
C PHE A 28 10.69 6.33 -8.61
N VAL A 29 10.03 7.40 -9.07
CA VAL A 29 10.60 8.76 -9.09
C VAL A 29 10.06 9.53 -7.89
N PRO A 30 10.87 9.83 -6.86
CA PRO A 30 10.45 10.75 -5.81
C PRO A 30 10.61 12.20 -6.28
N MET A 31 9.48 12.84 -6.59
CA MET A 31 9.36 14.30 -6.73
C MET A 31 9.54 14.96 -5.35
N LEU A 32 10.76 15.42 -5.06
CA LEU A 32 11.07 16.29 -3.93
C LEU A 32 10.52 17.70 -4.19
N GLY A 33 9.27 17.93 -3.81
CA GLY A 33 8.69 19.26 -3.63
C GLY A 33 8.97 19.80 -2.23
N THR A 34 10.13 20.44 -2.02
CA THR A 34 10.44 21.15 -0.77
C THR A 34 9.65 22.46 -0.72
N ARG A 35 8.53 22.47 0.01
CA ARG A 35 7.92 23.71 0.51
C ARG A 35 8.30 23.90 1.97
N ILE A 36 9.28 24.78 2.17
CA ILE A 36 9.68 25.33 3.47
C ILE A 36 8.54 26.25 3.93
N ILE A 37 7.78 25.83 4.94
CA ILE A 37 6.99 26.73 5.77
C ILE A 37 7.67 26.78 7.13
N ALA A 38 8.53 27.78 7.30
CA ALA A 38 8.95 28.22 8.61
C ALA A 38 7.77 28.94 9.27
N ARG A 39 7.44 28.61 10.52
CA ARG A 39 7.42 29.57 11.64
C ARG A 39 6.83 28.98 12.93
N SER A 40 7.56 29.32 14.00
CA SER A 40 7.03 29.80 15.28
C SER A 40 6.35 28.78 16.19
N LEU A 41 7.16 28.18 17.07
CA LEU A 41 6.69 27.81 18.41
C LEU A 41 7.48 28.58 19.46
N SER A 42 6.76 29.49 20.09
CA SER A 42 7.12 30.29 21.24
C SER A 42 7.09 29.46 22.53
N ALA A 43 8.03 29.81 23.42
CA ALA A 43 7.91 29.78 24.87
C ALA A 43 7.69 28.41 25.55
N ALA A 44 8.79 27.68 25.79
CA ALA A 44 8.85 26.65 26.81
C ALA A 44 9.74 27.09 27.98
N LYS A 45 9.10 27.13 29.15
CA LYS A 45 9.54 27.58 30.46
C LYS A 45 10.70 26.72 30.99
N ARG A 46 11.87 27.34 31.23
CA ARG A 46 13.05 26.68 31.83
C ARG A 46 12.81 26.37 33.32
N PRO A 47 13.12 25.15 33.80
CA PRO A 47 13.20 24.87 35.23
C PRO A 47 14.52 25.40 35.81
N GLN A 48 14.40 26.05 36.98
CA GLN A 48 15.52 26.40 37.85
C GLN A 48 16.32 25.15 38.20
N ARG A 49 17.62 25.15 37.88
CA ARG A 49 18.61 24.30 38.54
C ARG A 49 19.57 25.17 39.33
N SER A 50 19.81 24.71 40.55
CA SER A 50 20.54 25.31 41.65
C SER A 50 22.00 25.65 41.31
N PRO A 51 22.58 26.67 41.99
CA PRO A 51 23.97 27.02 41.83
C PRO A 51 24.85 26.04 42.63
N LEU A 52 25.62 25.22 41.92
CA LEU A 52 26.75 24.51 42.52
C LEU A 52 27.86 25.53 42.77
N GLN A 53 28.20 25.70 44.05
CA GLN A 53 29.25 26.58 44.52
C GLN A 53 30.61 26.15 43.97
N LEU A 54 31.16 26.96 43.07
CA LEU A 54 32.53 26.86 42.60
C LEU A 54 33.45 27.54 43.61
N ARG A 55 34.26 26.68 44.22
CA ARG A 55 35.41 26.93 45.09
C ARG A 55 36.25 28.10 44.56
N SER A 56 36.27 29.21 45.28
CA SER A 56 37.13 30.35 45.01
C SER A 56 38.59 29.99 45.29
N PHE A 57 39.41 29.92 44.24
CA PHE A 57 40.87 29.94 44.38
C PHE A 57 41.32 31.39 44.48
N SER A 58 41.69 31.80 45.69
CA SER A 58 42.43 33.01 45.97
C SER A 58 43.75 32.98 45.19
N SER A 59 43.86 33.78 44.14
CA SER A 59 45.12 34.04 43.44
C SER A 59 45.68 35.35 43.95
N SER A 60 46.79 35.22 44.66
CA SER A 60 47.64 36.29 45.13
C SER A 60 48.09 37.15 43.96
N SER A 61 47.86 38.46 44.09
CA SER A 61 48.37 39.49 43.21
C SER A 61 49.90 39.53 43.26
N SER A 62 50.55 39.16 42.16
CA SER A 62 51.90 39.60 41.84
C SER A 62 51.86 40.40 40.54
N SER A 63 52.01 41.71 40.70
CA SER A 63 52.20 42.67 39.62
C SER A 63 53.51 42.36 38.90
N SER A 64 53.41 41.68 37.77
CA SER A 64 54.40 41.73 36.71
C SER A 64 53.66 41.93 35.39
N SER A 65 54.10 42.93 34.63
CA SER A 65 53.62 43.27 33.30
C SER A 65 53.93 42.13 32.34
N SER A 66 53.11 41.07 32.39
CA SER A 66 53.19 39.90 31.56
C SER A 66 52.16 40.05 30.43
N ALA A 67 52.67 40.33 29.24
CA ALA A 67 51.88 40.40 28.01
C ALA A 67 50.93 39.18 27.95
N LYS A 68 49.64 39.43 27.74
CA LYS A 68 48.64 38.36 27.57
C LYS A 68 49.18 37.39 26.53
N PRO A 69 49.49 36.13 26.87
CA PRO A 69 50.05 35.20 25.90
C PRO A 69 49.02 35.08 24.79
N THR A 70 49.45 35.45 23.59
CA THR A 70 48.60 35.33 22.40
C THR A 70 48.16 33.87 22.28
N PHE A 71 46.95 33.64 21.80
CA PHE A 71 46.38 32.28 21.64
C PHE A 71 47.36 31.31 20.94
N ARG A 72 48.24 31.87 20.08
CA ARG A 72 49.31 31.21 19.36
C ARG A 72 50.42 30.63 20.24
N GLU A 73 50.83 31.32 21.32
CA GLU A 73 51.86 30.83 22.26
C GLU A 73 51.30 29.71 23.17
N ARG A 74 50.01 29.80 23.52
CA ARG A 74 49.32 28.73 24.27
C ARG A 74 49.17 27.44 23.45
N TRP A 75 48.95 27.56 22.14
CA TRP A 75 48.89 26.41 21.23
C TRP A 75 50.25 25.72 21.03
N GLY A 76 51.35 26.48 21.03
CA GLY A 76 52.70 25.93 20.90
C GLY A 76 53.08 24.98 22.06
N LYS A 77 52.75 25.36 23.30
CA LYS A 77 53.00 24.52 24.49
C LYS A 77 52.06 23.32 24.62
N LEU A 78 50.89 23.38 23.99
CA LEU A 78 49.96 22.25 23.98
C LEU A 78 50.40 21.14 23.02
N ARG A 79 51.29 21.43 22.07
CA ARG A 79 51.71 20.54 20.99
C ARG A 79 52.87 19.61 21.36
N SER A 80 53.57 19.88 22.46
CA SER A 80 54.71 19.08 22.94
C SER A 80 54.32 18.01 23.97
N ASN A 81 53.08 18.02 24.44
CA ASN A 81 52.47 16.99 25.27
C ASN A 81 51.43 16.31 24.39
N GLY A 82 51.23 14.98 24.45
CA GLY A 82 50.29 14.21 23.59
C GLY A 82 48.79 14.55 23.71
N THR A 83 48.48 15.81 24.04
CA THR A 83 47.19 16.46 24.07
C THR A 83 46.57 16.71 22.68
N PRO A 84 47.31 17.00 21.58
CA PRO A 84 46.64 17.25 20.30
C PRO A 84 45.97 15.99 19.73
N GLU A 85 46.51 14.80 20.00
CA GLU A 85 45.92 13.51 19.62
C GLU A 85 44.60 13.27 20.36
N ILE A 86 44.54 13.60 21.66
CA ILE A 86 43.32 13.49 22.48
C ILE A 86 42.25 14.46 21.98
N VAL A 87 42.62 15.71 21.69
CA VAL A 87 41.67 16.71 21.18
C VAL A 87 41.13 16.29 19.82
N PHE A 88 41.97 15.74 18.94
CA PHE A 88 41.54 15.21 17.65
C PHE A 88 40.60 14.01 17.80
N GLY A 89 40.93 13.06 18.67
CA GLY A 89 40.09 11.90 18.95
C GLY A 89 38.70 12.28 19.49
N VAL A 90 38.66 13.21 20.45
CA VAL A 90 37.40 13.72 21.03
C VAL A 90 36.58 14.49 19.98
N SER A 91 37.24 15.29 19.13
CA SER A 91 36.56 16.00 18.05
C SER A 91 35.94 15.05 17.04
N LEU A 92 36.67 14.00 16.63
CA LEU A 92 36.16 13.00 15.70
C LEU A 92 34.98 12.22 16.28
N LEU A 93 35.08 11.83 17.56
CA LEU A 93 33.99 11.17 18.28
C LEU A 93 32.75 12.07 18.37
N GLY A 94 32.95 13.37 18.62
CA GLY A 94 31.87 14.35 18.65
C GLY A 94 31.15 14.48 17.30
N LEU A 95 31.89 14.50 16.19
CA LEU A 95 31.29 14.52 14.86
C LEU A 95 30.48 13.25 14.57
N LEU A 96 31.01 12.09 14.95
CA LEU A 96 30.33 10.79 14.77
C LEU A 96 29.03 10.73 15.58
N LEU A 97 29.04 11.27 16.80
CA LEU A 97 27.85 11.36 17.66
C LEU A 97 26.78 12.28 17.06
N ILE A 98 27.18 13.44 16.51
CA ILE A 98 26.25 14.35 15.83
C ILE A 98 25.63 13.68 14.61
N ASP A 99 26.43 12.97 13.81
CA ASP A 99 25.94 12.25 12.63
C ASP A 99 24.95 11.14 13.01
N GLN A 100 25.24 10.36 14.06
CA GLN A 100 24.29 9.36 14.58
C GLN A 100 22.99 10.00 15.05
N LEU A 101 23.07 11.08 15.84
CA LEU A 101 21.87 11.80 16.32
C LEU A 101 21.02 12.38 15.18
N LEU A 102 21.63 12.83 14.08
CA LEU A 102 20.90 13.30 12.91
C LEU A 102 20.22 12.16 12.16
N ARG A 103 20.88 11.00 12.04
CA ARG A 103 20.28 9.81 11.40
C ARG A 103 19.10 9.26 12.21
N ASP A 104 19.21 9.21 13.53
CA ASP A 104 18.14 8.71 14.40
C ASP A 104 16.88 9.56 14.23
N LYS A 105 17.03 10.89 14.22
CA LYS A 105 15.90 11.79 13.96
C LYS A 105 15.23 11.56 12.60
N GLN A 106 16.02 11.31 11.55
CA GLN A 106 15.46 11.02 10.22
C GLN A 106 14.73 9.68 10.17
N LEU A 107 15.20 8.68 10.93
CA LEU A 107 14.54 7.39 11.03
C LEU A 107 13.22 7.50 11.79
N ASP A 108 13.19 8.26 12.88
CA ASP A 108 11.97 8.52 13.65
C ASP A 108 10.90 9.20 12.79
N GLU A 109 11.25 10.26 12.05
CA GLU A 109 10.32 10.95 11.13
C GLU A 109 9.77 10.00 10.04
N ARG A 110 10.61 9.11 9.50
CA ARG A 110 10.18 8.11 8.51
C ARG A 110 9.27 7.06 9.11
N GLN A 111 9.54 6.62 10.34
CA GLN A 111 8.70 5.65 11.03
C GLN A 111 7.34 6.25 11.38
N GLU A 112 7.30 7.50 11.83
CA GLU A 112 6.04 8.20 12.09
C GLU A 112 5.22 8.38 10.82
N ALA A 113 5.86 8.77 9.71
CA ALA A 113 5.19 8.88 8.41
C ALA A 113 4.65 7.52 7.93
N ALA A 114 5.43 6.45 8.07
CA ALA A 114 5.01 5.10 7.70
C ALA A 114 3.82 4.62 8.54
N ARG A 115 3.82 4.87 9.86
CA ARG A 115 2.71 4.53 10.75
C ARG A 115 1.42 5.25 10.35
N ARG A 116 1.49 6.56 10.07
CA ARG A 116 0.32 7.32 9.61
C ARG A 116 -0.25 6.78 8.30
N ILE A 117 0.61 6.39 7.36
CA ILE A 117 0.17 5.78 6.11
C ILE A 117 -0.50 4.44 6.37
N GLN A 118 0.06 3.60 7.24
CA GLN A 118 -0.54 2.31 7.61
C GLN A 118 -1.90 2.48 8.29
N GLU A 119 -2.04 3.45 9.19
CA GLU A 119 -3.31 3.76 9.85
C GLU A 119 -4.38 4.21 8.84
N VAL A 120 -4.01 5.04 7.87
CA VAL A 120 -4.94 5.47 6.80
C VAL A 120 -5.34 4.29 5.92
N ILE A 121 -4.39 3.47 5.48
CA ILE A 121 -4.68 2.27 4.67
C ILE A 121 -5.62 1.33 5.41
N ALA A 122 -5.34 1.04 6.69
CA ALA A 122 -6.18 0.15 7.48
C ALA A 122 -7.60 0.72 7.69
N ALA A 123 -7.71 2.03 7.90
CA ALA A 123 -9.01 2.69 8.02
C ALA A 123 -9.79 2.68 6.70
N ASP A 124 -9.11 2.93 5.57
CA ASP A 124 -9.71 2.91 4.23
C ASP A 124 -10.13 1.49 3.83
N GLU A 125 -9.33 0.47 4.14
CA GLU A 125 -9.67 -0.94 3.91
C GLU A 125 -10.93 -1.34 4.69
N ALA A 126 -10.99 -1.04 6.00
CA ALA A 126 -12.16 -1.33 6.82
C ALA A 126 -13.41 -0.59 6.32
N ARG A 127 -13.24 0.64 5.82
CA ARG A 127 -14.34 1.40 5.22
C ARG A 127 -14.82 0.75 3.93
N LEU A 128 -13.90 0.36 3.05
CA LEU A 128 -14.21 -0.29 1.78
C LEU A 128 -14.92 -1.63 2.01
N GLU A 129 -14.48 -2.43 2.98
CA GLU A 129 -15.15 -3.68 3.35
C GLU A 129 -16.59 -3.45 3.82
N ASN A 130 -16.82 -2.42 4.63
CA ASN A 130 -18.18 -2.06 5.07
C ASN A 130 -19.05 -1.59 3.90
N GLU A 131 -18.52 -0.73 3.02
CA GLU A 131 -19.23 -0.25 1.83
C GLU A 131 -19.59 -1.42 0.90
N LEU A 132 -18.67 -2.36 0.67
CA LEU A 132 -18.93 -3.57 -0.13
C LEU A 132 -19.94 -4.51 0.53
N ALA A 133 -19.92 -4.63 1.86
CA ALA A 133 -20.89 -5.44 2.59
C ALA A 133 -22.31 -4.87 2.50
N GLU A 134 -22.46 -3.55 2.59
CA GLU A 134 -23.74 -2.87 2.41
C GLU A 134 -24.22 -2.97 0.95
N GLU A 135 -23.35 -2.74 -0.05
CA GLU A 135 -23.68 -2.96 -1.47
C GLU A 135 -24.18 -4.39 -1.71
N ARG A 136 -23.54 -5.39 -1.09
CA ARG A 136 -23.95 -6.79 -1.24
C ARG A 136 -25.35 -7.04 -0.67
N LYS A 137 -25.68 -6.47 0.50
CA LYS A 137 -27.02 -6.58 1.09
C LYS A 137 -28.07 -5.95 0.19
N ASP A 138 -27.80 -4.73 -0.29
CA ASP A 138 -28.70 -4.02 -1.20
C ASP A 138 -28.97 -4.80 -2.49
N ILE A 139 -27.95 -5.50 -3.02
CA ILE A 139 -28.12 -6.36 -4.19
C ILE A 139 -28.92 -7.62 -3.87
N LEU A 140 -28.72 -8.23 -2.70
CA LEU A 140 -29.47 -9.41 -2.27
C LEU A 140 -30.96 -9.11 -2.08
N ASP A 141 -31.31 -7.92 -1.63
CA ASP A 141 -32.70 -7.51 -1.42
C ASP A 141 -33.43 -7.16 -2.74
N ARG A 142 -32.70 -6.94 -3.84
CA ARG A 142 -33.32 -6.63 -5.13
C ARG A 142 -34.02 -7.87 -5.72
N PRO A 143 -35.24 -7.70 -6.29
CA PRO A 143 -35.93 -8.76 -6.99
C PRO A 143 -35.21 -9.11 -8.29
N ALA A 144 -35.17 -10.39 -8.64
CA ALA A 144 -34.61 -10.86 -9.90
C ALA A 144 -35.51 -10.44 -11.07
N LEU A 145 -34.91 -9.93 -12.15
CA LEU A 145 -35.60 -9.56 -13.38
C LEU A 145 -36.11 -10.81 -14.12
N PHE A 146 -35.25 -11.82 -14.27
CA PHE A 146 -35.55 -13.10 -14.91
C PHE A 146 -34.48 -14.14 -14.57
N ARG A 147 -34.77 -15.40 -14.92
CA ARG A 147 -33.85 -16.53 -14.75
C ARG A 147 -33.13 -16.88 -16.03
N CYS A 148 -31.87 -17.25 -15.90
CA CYS A 148 -31.03 -17.75 -16.97
C CYS A 148 -30.43 -19.10 -16.61
N ILE A 149 -30.19 -19.95 -17.61
CA ILE A 149 -29.38 -21.16 -17.49
C ILE A 149 -27.98 -20.84 -17.99
N VAL A 150 -26.97 -21.29 -17.25
CA VAL A 150 -25.56 -21.19 -17.66
C VAL A 150 -25.26 -22.21 -18.73
N ARG A 151 -24.95 -21.76 -19.95
CA ARG A 151 -24.56 -22.64 -21.06
C ARG A 151 -23.08 -22.97 -21.04
N GLN A 152 -22.26 -22.00 -20.67
CA GLN A 152 -20.81 -22.10 -20.74
C GLN A 152 -20.18 -21.34 -19.58
N VAL A 153 -19.43 -22.04 -18.74
CA VAL A 153 -18.57 -21.41 -17.73
C VAL A 153 -17.39 -20.73 -18.45
N PRO A 154 -17.16 -19.42 -18.24
CA PRO A 154 -16.01 -18.72 -18.78
C PRO A 154 -14.70 -19.41 -18.37
N PRO A 155 -13.69 -19.47 -19.24
CA PRO A 155 -12.40 -20.04 -18.87
C PRO A 155 -11.78 -19.28 -17.68
N ALA A 156 -10.98 -19.99 -16.87
CA ALA A 156 -10.43 -19.55 -15.58
C ALA A 156 -9.65 -18.22 -15.55
N MET A 157 -9.44 -17.56 -16.70
CA MET A 157 -8.83 -16.23 -16.78
C MET A 157 -9.83 -15.09 -16.60
N PHE A 158 -11.11 -15.39 -16.36
CA PHE A 158 -12.13 -14.39 -16.04
C PHE A 158 -12.00 -14.00 -14.55
N ASP A 159 -10.84 -13.42 -14.20
CA ASP A 159 -10.41 -13.07 -12.84
C ASP A 159 -10.73 -11.60 -12.52
N GLY A 160 -12.02 -11.26 -12.60
CA GLY A 160 -12.50 -10.01 -12.03
C GLY A 160 -12.85 -10.22 -10.57
N GLN A 161 -12.49 -9.27 -9.69
CA GLN A 161 -12.92 -9.25 -8.28
C GLN A 161 -14.45 -9.32 -8.09
N ARG A 162 -15.22 -9.12 -9.16
CA ARG A 162 -16.69 -9.15 -9.17
C ARG A 162 -17.27 -10.31 -9.98
N CYS A 163 -16.50 -11.30 -10.41
CA CYS A 163 -17.00 -12.42 -11.20
C CYS A 163 -17.77 -13.41 -10.34
N LEU A 164 -18.89 -13.92 -10.87
CA LEU A 164 -19.66 -14.96 -10.18
C LEU A 164 -18.88 -16.28 -10.21
N THR A 165 -18.55 -16.82 -9.03
CA THR A 165 -17.78 -18.06 -8.85
C THR A 165 -18.65 -19.22 -8.38
N GLY A 166 -18.21 -20.45 -8.65
CA GLY A 166 -18.86 -21.67 -8.15
C GLY A 166 -20.11 -22.10 -8.94
N VAL A 167 -20.23 -21.66 -10.18
CA VAL A 167 -21.36 -21.98 -11.06
C VAL A 167 -20.93 -22.98 -12.13
N GLU A 168 -21.77 -23.98 -12.38
CA GLU A 168 -21.53 -25.03 -13.37
C GLU A 168 -22.41 -24.87 -14.62
N ASN A 169 -22.09 -25.60 -15.69
CA ASN A 169 -22.93 -25.64 -16.88
C ASN A 169 -24.26 -26.33 -16.56
N GLY A 170 -25.37 -25.67 -16.85
CA GLY A 170 -26.73 -26.14 -16.56
C GLY A 170 -27.37 -25.46 -15.35
N ASP A 171 -26.58 -24.77 -14.54
CA ASP A 171 -27.08 -24.07 -13.36
C ASP A 171 -28.03 -22.93 -13.71
N VAL A 172 -29.02 -22.72 -12.86
CA VAL A 172 -29.97 -21.61 -13.00
C VAL A 172 -29.51 -20.44 -12.14
N VAL A 173 -29.30 -19.29 -12.76
CA VAL A 173 -28.95 -18.04 -12.09
C VAL A 173 -30.09 -17.03 -12.23
N ASP A 174 -30.29 -16.25 -11.18
CA ASP A 174 -31.21 -15.11 -11.17
C ASP A 174 -30.47 -13.87 -11.67
N VAL A 175 -30.97 -13.21 -12.71
CA VAL A 175 -30.41 -11.95 -13.22
C VAL A 175 -31.03 -10.78 -12.46
N ILE A 176 -30.20 -9.98 -11.81
CA ILE A 176 -30.63 -8.81 -11.03
C ILE A 176 -30.55 -7.53 -11.88
N GLU A 177 -29.50 -7.38 -12.68
CA GLU A 177 -29.28 -6.22 -13.52
C GLU A 177 -28.72 -6.64 -14.89
N GLU A 178 -29.30 -6.11 -15.96
CA GLU A 178 -28.86 -6.38 -17.33
C GLU A 178 -27.84 -5.34 -17.80
N SER A 179 -26.96 -5.74 -18.72
CA SER A 179 -26.07 -4.83 -19.45
C SER A 179 -25.12 -4.01 -18.56
N VAL A 180 -24.54 -4.66 -17.56
CA VAL A 180 -23.52 -4.07 -16.68
C VAL A 180 -22.11 -4.20 -17.28
N GLY A 181 -21.17 -3.40 -16.76
CA GLY A 181 -19.77 -3.40 -17.18
C GLY A 181 -19.50 -2.72 -18.53
N PRO A 182 -18.26 -2.82 -19.04
CA PRO A 182 -17.88 -2.16 -20.28
C PRO A 182 -18.68 -2.72 -21.46
N ASN A 183 -19.27 -1.82 -22.26
CA ASN A 183 -20.13 -2.15 -23.41
C ASN A 183 -21.38 -2.97 -23.08
N GLY A 184 -21.77 -3.08 -21.79
CA GLY A 184 -22.93 -3.87 -21.38
C GLY A 184 -22.82 -5.36 -21.69
N SER A 185 -21.59 -5.90 -21.76
CA SER A 185 -21.38 -7.31 -22.11
C SER A 185 -21.68 -8.30 -20.97
N TYR A 186 -21.96 -7.81 -19.77
CA TYR A 186 -22.18 -8.63 -18.57
C TYR A 186 -23.56 -8.39 -17.99
N ASN A 187 -24.04 -9.37 -17.23
CA ASN A 187 -25.20 -9.23 -16.36
C ASN A 187 -24.76 -9.44 -14.91
N LEU A 188 -25.37 -8.71 -13.99
CA LEU A 188 -25.22 -8.98 -12.56
C LEU A 188 -26.17 -10.11 -12.19
N CYS A 189 -25.59 -11.22 -11.76
CA CYS A 189 -26.30 -12.46 -11.49
C CYS A 189 -26.14 -12.83 -10.01
N ARG A 190 -27.17 -13.51 -9.50
CA ARG A 190 -27.17 -14.15 -8.19
C ARG A 190 -27.39 -15.65 -8.38
N TYR A 191 -26.53 -16.42 -7.74
CA TYR A 191 -26.60 -17.88 -7.70
C TYR A 191 -26.96 -18.32 -6.28
N CYS A 192 -28.11 -18.99 -6.15
CA CYS A 192 -28.46 -19.75 -4.97
C CYS A 192 -28.20 -21.22 -5.31
N GLY A 193 -27.19 -21.84 -4.68
CA GLY A 193 -26.97 -23.28 -4.82
C GLY A 193 -28.21 -24.08 -4.37
N GLU A 194 -28.32 -25.34 -4.80
CA GLU A 194 -29.52 -26.17 -4.56
C GLU A 194 -29.91 -26.34 -3.08
N ASN A 195 -28.98 -26.12 -2.14
CA ASN A 195 -29.19 -26.27 -0.71
C ASN A 195 -28.90 -24.98 0.11
N GLU A 196 -28.63 -23.86 -0.55
CA GLU A 196 -28.26 -22.63 0.15
C GLU A 196 -29.47 -21.71 0.35
N GLU A 197 -29.64 -21.24 1.59
CA GLU A 197 -30.54 -20.14 1.90
C GLU A 197 -30.15 -18.89 1.10
N GLN A 198 -31.14 -18.07 0.73
CA GLN A 198 -30.94 -16.82 -0.03
C GLN A 198 -29.90 -15.87 0.61
N SER A 199 -29.65 -15.99 1.91
CA SER A 199 -28.65 -15.23 2.67
C SER A 199 -27.20 -15.52 2.26
N ASN A 200 -26.92 -16.71 1.73
CA ASN A 200 -25.57 -17.11 1.31
C ASN A 200 -25.33 -16.99 -0.19
N ALA A 201 -26.30 -16.46 -0.94
CA ALA A 201 -26.22 -16.41 -2.39
C ALA A 201 -24.94 -15.70 -2.86
N SER A 202 -24.26 -16.35 -3.81
CA SER A 202 -23.12 -15.78 -4.50
C SER A 202 -23.63 -14.76 -5.51
N VAL A 203 -23.03 -13.57 -5.53
CA VAL A 203 -23.42 -12.47 -6.41
C VAL A 203 -22.21 -12.05 -7.22
N GLY A 204 -22.37 -11.90 -8.53
CA GLY A 204 -21.28 -11.49 -9.39
C GLY A 204 -21.70 -11.28 -10.83
N TRP A 205 -20.79 -10.71 -11.60
CA TRP A 205 -20.92 -10.48 -13.02
C TRP A 205 -20.71 -11.77 -13.79
N PHE A 206 -21.55 -11.99 -14.79
CA PHE A 206 -21.46 -13.12 -15.69
C PHE A 206 -21.67 -12.68 -17.14
N PRO A 207 -20.89 -13.19 -18.11
CA PRO A 207 -21.01 -12.78 -19.51
C PRO A 207 -22.38 -13.10 -20.09
N THR A 208 -22.98 -12.13 -20.78
CA THR A 208 -24.26 -12.30 -21.48
C THR A 208 -24.22 -13.43 -22.50
N SER A 209 -23.09 -13.63 -23.17
CA SER A 209 -22.87 -14.71 -24.15
C SER A 209 -22.94 -16.12 -23.56
N CYS A 210 -22.77 -16.25 -22.25
CA CYS A 210 -22.74 -17.52 -21.54
C CYS A 210 -24.10 -17.90 -20.94
N LEU A 211 -25.11 -17.02 -21.05
CA LEU A 211 -26.42 -17.18 -20.43
C LEU A 211 -27.50 -17.44 -21.47
N GLU A 212 -28.39 -18.38 -21.18
CA GLU A 212 -29.63 -18.58 -21.93
C GLU A 212 -30.83 -18.21 -21.08
N LYS A 213 -31.68 -17.30 -21.56
CA LYS A 213 -32.90 -16.90 -20.86
C LYS A 213 -33.87 -18.07 -20.78
N VAL A 214 -34.29 -18.42 -19.57
CA VAL A 214 -35.35 -19.42 -19.38
C VAL A 214 -36.64 -18.79 -19.85
N GLY A 215 -37.06 -19.13 -21.07
CA GLY A 215 -38.31 -18.65 -21.62
C GLY A 215 -39.43 -19.00 -20.66
N LYS A 216 -40.17 -17.99 -20.16
CA LYS A 216 -41.54 -18.24 -19.73
C LYS A 216 -42.22 -18.78 -20.98
N LYS A 217 -42.53 -20.07 -21.02
CA LYS A 217 -43.58 -20.57 -21.91
C LYS A 217 -44.81 -19.76 -21.49
N VAL A 218 -45.10 -18.69 -22.23
CA VAL A 218 -46.41 -18.06 -22.21
C VAL A 218 -47.32 -19.17 -22.73
N SER A 219 -47.92 -19.92 -21.81
CA SER A 219 -49.03 -20.80 -22.10
C SER A 219 -50.16 -19.89 -22.55
N ALA A 220 -50.21 -19.67 -23.86
CA ALA A 220 -51.37 -19.10 -24.55
C ALA A 220 -52.51 -20.13 -24.56
#